data_AF-A0A9X3YQ19-F1
#
_entry.id   AF-A0A9X3YQ19-F1
#
_cell.length_a   1.000
_cell.length_b   1.000
_cell.length_c   1.000
_cell.angle_alpha   90.00
_cell.angle_beta   90.00
_cell.angle_gamma   90.00
#
_symmetry.space_group_name_H-M   'P 1'
#
loop_
_entity.id
_entity.type
_entity.pdbx_description
1 polymer ?
#
loop_
_entity_poly.entity_id
_entity_poly.type
_entity_poly.pdbx_seq_one_letter_code
_entity_poly.pdbx_strand_id
1 'polypeptide(L)'
;MSTLDESRLLVRLLRESRDYFVFARDEVRDLETARVFARAVRARRELLEDLVATRLLFHTSPGITDSPLDSVRGYTALRDQFDPNHPDAHAEALHEREVRLIHLMEDVYDGDASPKLKDALKAHYQQFVAVERALGAMIRVHEAA
;
A
#
# COMPACT_ATOMS: atom_id res chain seq x y z
N MET A 1 -16.15 12.84 0.54
CA MET A 1 -16.53 11.40 0.51
C MET A 1 -16.98 11.02 1.90
N SER A 2 -17.71 9.91 2.09
CA SER A 2 -18.00 9.44 3.45
C SER A 2 -16.81 8.66 4.00
N THR A 3 -16.62 8.62 5.33
CA THR A 3 -15.59 7.80 6.00
C THR A 3 -15.70 6.31 5.63
N LEU A 4 -16.91 5.84 5.29
CA LEU A 4 -17.14 4.48 4.79
C LEU A 4 -16.53 4.28 3.39
N ASP A 5 -16.68 5.26 2.49
CA ASP A 5 -16.10 5.21 1.14
C ASP A 5 -14.56 5.25 1.20
N GLU A 6 -14.01 6.07 2.09
CA GLU A 6 -12.57 6.17 2.36
C GLU A 6 -12.02 4.87 2.95
N SER A 7 -12.74 4.26 3.90
CA SER A 7 -12.37 2.96 4.48
C SER A 7 -12.38 1.84 3.43
N ARG A 8 -13.37 1.84 2.52
CA ARG A 8 -13.43 0.88 1.40
C ARG A 8 -12.28 1.08 0.42
N LEU A 9 -12.00 2.34 0.07
CA LEU A 9 -10.87 2.69 -0.79
C LEU A 9 -9.54 2.25 -0.17
N LEU A 10 -9.36 2.46 1.14
CA LEU A 10 -8.17 2.06 1.88
C LEU A 10 -7.94 0.55 1.76
N VAL A 11 -8.97 -0.25 2.02
CA VAL A 11 -8.87 -1.71 1.94
C VAL A 11 -8.54 -2.19 0.53
N ARG A 12 -9.15 -1.57 -0.49
CA ARG A 12 -8.85 -1.88 -1.89
C ARG A 12 -7.41 -1.56 -2.24
N LEU A 13 -6.92 -0.37 -1.89
CA LEU A 13 -5.53 0.02 -2.11
C LEU A 13 -4.54 -0.88 -1.35
N LEU A 14 -4.85 -1.27 -0.12
CA LEU A 14 -4.03 -2.21 0.66
C LEU A 14 -3.93 -3.59 -0.01
N ARG A 15 -5.01 -4.08 -0.62
CA ARG A 15 -5.02 -5.34 -1.37
C ARG A 15 -4.22 -5.22 -2.67
N GLU A 16 -4.52 -4.21 -3.51
CA GLU A 16 -3.82 -4.01 -4.78
C GLU A 16 -2.31 -3.82 -4.56
N SER A 17 -1.93 -2.98 -3.59
CA SER A 17 -0.53 -2.73 -3.29
C SER A 17 0.18 -3.96 -2.70
N ARG A 18 -0.50 -4.78 -1.89
CA ARG A 18 0.06 -6.04 -1.39
C ARG A 18 0.38 -6.97 -2.55
N ASP A 19 -0.56 -7.13 -3.48
CA ASP A 19 -0.40 -8.04 -4.60
C ASP A 19 0.69 -7.53 -5.56
N TYR A 20 0.78 -6.22 -5.77
CA TYR A 20 1.88 -5.59 -6.49
C TYR A 20 3.24 -5.86 -5.83
N PHE A 21 3.39 -5.59 -4.53
CA PHE A 21 4.69 -5.76 -3.86
C PHE A 21 5.08 -7.24 -3.71
N VAL A 22 4.13 -8.17 -3.67
CA VAL A 22 4.44 -9.62 -3.77
C VAL A 22 5.06 -9.91 -5.13
N PHE A 23 4.41 -9.48 -6.22
CA PHE A 23 4.93 -9.63 -7.57
C PHE A 23 6.31 -8.97 -7.72
N ALA A 24 6.43 -7.68 -7.40
CA ALA A 24 7.67 -6.92 -7.59
C ALA A 24 8.85 -7.49 -6.78
N ARG A 25 8.59 -7.99 -5.56
CA ARG A 25 9.60 -8.67 -4.74
C ARG A 25 10.13 -9.93 -5.40
N ASP A 26 9.25 -10.70 -6.06
CA ASP A 26 9.62 -11.99 -6.65
C ASP A 26 10.36 -11.82 -7.99
N GLU A 27 10.18 -10.67 -8.65
CA GLU A 27 10.84 -10.34 -9.93
C GLU A 27 12.18 -9.59 -9.76
N VAL A 28 12.33 -8.78 -8.73
CA VAL A 28 13.53 -7.93 -8.57
C VAL A 28 14.77 -8.73 -8.16
N ARG A 29 15.89 -8.47 -8.83
CA ARG A 29 17.18 -9.12 -8.53
C ARG A 29 17.97 -8.42 -7.42
N ASP A 30 17.78 -7.11 -7.28
CA ASP A 30 18.42 -6.34 -6.22
C ASP A 30 17.86 -6.71 -4.84
N LEU A 31 18.73 -7.21 -3.97
CA LEU A 31 18.35 -7.71 -2.66
C LEU A 31 17.89 -6.60 -1.70
N GLU A 32 18.40 -5.38 -1.87
CA GLU A 32 18.00 -4.25 -1.03
C GLU A 32 16.56 -3.83 -1.37
N THR A 33 16.27 -3.63 -2.65
CA THR A 33 14.92 -3.36 -3.16
C THR A 33 13.94 -4.48 -2.81
N ALA A 34 14.34 -5.74 -2.98
CA ALA A 34 13.52 -6.89 -2.57
C ALA A 34 13.12 -6.83 -1.08
N ARG A 35 14.03 -6.38 -0.20
CA ARG A 35 13.75 -6.23 1.24
C ARG A 35 12.77 -5.10 1.51
N VAL A 36 12.86 -3.98 0.78
CA VAL A 36 11.88 -2.89 0.88
C VAL A 36 10.50 -3.39 0.47
N PHE A 37 10.39 -4.10 -0.65
CA PHE A 37 9.13 -4.67 -1.10
C PHE A 37 8.60 -5.75 -0.14
N ALA A 38 9.45 -6.60 0.43
CA ALA A 38 9.05 -7.56 1.45
C ALA A 38 8.49 -6.88 2.71
N ARG A 39 9.09 -5.76 3.14
CA ARG A 39 8.57 -4.94 4.24
C ARG A 39 7.20 -4.35 3.89
N ALA A 40 7.04 -3.86 2.66
CA ALA A 40 5.78 -3.32 2.16
C ALA A 40 4.66 -4.39 2.18
N VAL A 41 4.95 -5.61 1.72
CA VAL A 41 4.02 -6.77 1.79
C VAL A 41 3.61 -7.06 3.22
N ARG A 42 4.59 -7.11 4.14
CA ARG A 42 4.33 -7.43 5.54
C ARG A 42 3.40 -6.40 6.18
N ALA A 43 3.68 -5.11 6.03
CA ALA A 43 2.87 -4.05 6.60
C ALA A 43 1.39 -4.12 6.15
N ARG A 44 1.17 -4.41 4.87
CA ARG A 44 -0.18 -4.56 4.32
C ARG A 44 -0.90 -5.79 4.82
N ARG A 45 -0.19 -6.91 4.95
CA ARG A 45 -0.77 -8.15 5.50
C ARG A 45 -1.20 -7.96 6.94
N GLU A 46 -0.32 -7.44 7.79
CA GLU A 46 -0.61 -7.21 9.21
C GLU A 46 -1.79 -6.25 9.39
N LEU A 47 -1.81 -5.12 8.66
CA LEU A 47 -2.95 -4.19 8.72
C LEU A 47 -4.25 -4.83 8.19
N LEU A 48 -4.22 -5.54 7.06
CA LEU A 48 -5.42 -6.20 6.53
C LEU A 48 -5.99 -7.25 7.51
N GLU A 49 -5.13 -8.01 8.19
CA GLU A 49 -5.53 -8.98 9.21
C GLU A 49 -6.22 -8.30 10.40
N ASP A 50 -5.65 -7.20 10.91
CA ASP A 50 -6.26 -6.43 11.99
C ASP A 50 -7.58 -5.79 11.56
N LEU A 51 -7.66 -5.25 10.33
CA LEU A 51 -8.89 -4.68 9.79
C LEU A 51 -10.01 -5.74 9.69
N VAL A 52 -9.68 -6.99 9.35
CA VAL A 52 -10.65 -8.11 9.42
C VAL A 52 -11.10 -8.35 10.86
N ALA A 53 -10.17 -8.37 11.82
CA ALA A 53 -10.45 -8.60 13.23
C ALA A 53 -11.35 -7.50 13.85
N THR A 54 -11.29 -6.26 13.35
CA THR A 54 -12.17 -5.17 13.82
C THR A 54 -13.65 -5.34 13.46
N ARG A 55 -14.02 -6.32 12.62
CA ARG A 55 -15.40 -6.56 12.12
C ARG A 55 -16.04 -5.37 11.39
N LEU A 56 -15.29 -4.31 11.09
CA LEU A 56 -15.78 -3.20 10.25
C LEU A 56 -15.82 -3.57 8.76
N LEU A 57 -15.13 -4.64 8.38
CA LEU A 57 -15.17 -5.21 7.04
C LEU A 57 -15.89 -6.56 7.05
N PHE A 58 -17.21 -6.54 7.20
CA PHE A 58 -18.06 -7.69 6.84
C PHE A 58 -18.14 -7.94 5.32
N HIS A 59 -17.26 -7.30 4.53
CA HIS A 59 -17.17 -7.43 3.08
C HIS A 59 -15.89 -8.14 2.64
N THR A 60 -15.43 -9.09 3.44
CA THR A 60 -14.33 -10.02 3.11
C THR A 60 -14.84 -11.26 2.38
N SER A 61 -15.92 -11.15 1.60
CA SER A 61 -16.24 -12.21 0.65
C SER A 61 -15.17 -12.20 -0.46
N PRO A 62 -14.54 -13.34 -0.77
CA PRO A 62 -13.60 -13.48 -1.88
C PRO A 62 -14.17 -13.15 -3.28
N GLY A 63 -15.44 -12.73 -3.37
CA GLY A 63 -16.16 -12.46 -4.61
C GLY A 63 -16.53 -10.99 -4.86
N ILE A 64 -16.17 -10.05 -3.98
CA ILE A 64 -16.26 -8.62 -4.34
C ILE A 64 -15.02 -8.32 -5.18
N THR A 65 -15.14 -8.57 -6.48
CA THR A 65 -14.24 -8.04 -7.48
C THR A 65 -14.53 -6.55 -7.54
N ASP A 66 -13.93 -5.78 -6.63
CA ASP A 66 -13.81 -4.35 -6.86
C ASP A 66 -13.08 -4.22 -8.20
N SER A 67 -13.64 -3.49 -9.16
CA SER A 67 -12.96 -3.21 -10.43
C SER A 67 -11.53 -2.73 -10.14
N PRO A 68 -10.55 -2.85 -11.04
CA PRO A 68 -9.26 -2.20 -10.84
C PRO A 68 -9.46 -0.70 -10.60
N LEU A 69 -8.70 -0.09 -9.67
CA LEU A 69 -8.65 1.37 -9.61
C LEU A 69 -8.11 1.92 -10.94
N ASP A 70 -8.42 3.17 -11.25
CA ASP A 70 -7.84 3.82 -12.42
C ASP A 70 -6.30 3.77 -12.37
N SER A 71 -5.65 3.93 -13.53
CA SER A 71 -4.19 3.78 -13.65
C SER A 71 -3.40 4.77 -12.79
N VAL A 72 -4.00 5.91 -12.44
CA VAL A 72 -3.39 6.97 -11.63
C VAL A 72 -3.44 6.63 -10.14
N ARG A 73 -4.50 5.93 -9.70
CA ARG A 73 -4.77 5.62 -8.29
C ARG A 73 -4.38 4.21 -7.89
N GLY A 74 -4.49 3.25 -8.80
CA GLY A 74 -4.26 1.83 -8.53
C GLY A 74 -2.79 1.42 -8.57
N TYR A 75 -2.49 0.31 -7.91
CA TYR A 75 -1.18 -0.35 -7.99
C TYR A 75 -1.15 -1.37 -9.13
N THR A 76 -2.32 -1.85 -9.55
CA THR A 76 -2.45 -2.85 -10.63
C THR A 76 -1.82 -2.36 -11.93
N ALA A 77 -2.03 -1.10 -12.31
CA ALA A 77 -1.50 -0.53 -13.54
C ALA A 77 0.02 -0.35 -13.56
N LEU A 78 0.68 -0.34 -12.39
CA LEU A 78 2.14 -0.32 -12.31
C LEU A 78 2.77 -1.66 -12.64
N ARG A 79 2.01 -2.75 -12.52
CA ARG A 79 2.52 -4.09 -12.79
C ARG A 79 2.93 -4.25 -14.25
N ASP A 80 2.11 -3.77 -15.18
CA ASP A 80 2.35 -3.91 -16.62
C ASP A 80 3.54 -3.09 -17.11
N GLN A 81 3.98 -2.13 -16.30
CA GLN A 81 5.09 -1.24 -16.62
C GLN A 81 6.39 -1.69 -15.93
N PHE A 82 6.34 -2.67 -15.02
CA PHE A 82 7.46 -3.06 -14.16
C PHE A 82 8.63 -3.64 -14.97
N ASP A 83 9.78 -2.98 -14.92
CA ASP A 83 11.05 -3.52 -15.41
C ASP A 83 11.88 -4.12 -14.26
N PRO A 84 12.09 -5.45 -14.23
CA PRO A 84 12.91 -6.09 -13.20
C PRO A 84 14.38 -5.64 -13.17
N ASN A 85 14.88 -5.07 -14.27
CA ASN A 85 16.26 -4.58 -14.37
C ASN A 85 16.39 -3.11 -13.93
N HIS A 86 15.28 -2.37 -13.89
CA HIS A 86 15.22 -0.97 -13.43
C HIS A 86 14.05 -0.80 -12.45
N PRO A 87 14.05 -1.51 -11.31
CA PRO A 87 12.96 -1.45 -10.34
C PRO A 87 12.79 -0.05 -9.72
N ASP A 88 13.86 0.74 -9.74
CA ASP A 88 13.96 2.14 -9.34
C ASP A 88 13.21 3.09 -10.29
N ALA A 89 13.03 2.74 -11.56
CA ALA A 89 12.23 3.52 -12.51
C ALA A 89 10.76 3.68 -12.06
N HIS A 90 10.31 2.84 -11.12
CA HIS A 90 8.97 2.90 -10.52
C HIS A 90 8.96 3.54 -9.14
N ALA A 91 10.13 3.88 -8.57
CA ALA A 91 10.24 4.32 -7.19
C ALA A 91 9.44 5.61 -6.94
N GLU A 92 9.43 6.56 -7.88
CA GLU A 92 8.63 7.79 -7.80
C GLU A 92 7.13 7.48 -7.81
N ALA A 93 6.67 6.70 -8.79
CA ALA A 93 5.27 6.30 -8.91
C ALA A 93 4.78 5.48 -7.70
N LEU A 94 5.65 4.67 -7.08
CA LEU A 94 5.35 3.92 -5.86
C LEU A 94 5.35 4.85 -4.65
N HIS A 95 6.32 5.75 -4.53
CA HIS A 95 6.42 6.72 -3.46
C HIS A 95 5.16 7.60 -3.39
N GLU A 96 4.72 8.16 -4.51
CA GLU A 96 3.48 8.95 -4.59
C GLU A 96 2.25 8.18 -4.12
N ARG A 97 2.18 6.88 -4.45
CA ARG A 97 1.06 6.01 -4.05
C ARG A 97 1.14 5.64 -2.56
N GLU A 98 2.33 5.48 -1.99
CA GLU A 98 2.49 5.30 -0.54
C GLU A 98 2.09 6.57 0.22
N VAL A 99 2.54 7.75 -0.22
CA VAL A 99 2.15 9.03 0.39
C VAL A 99 0.64 9.17 0.39
N ARG A 100 -0.02 8.86 -0.73
CA ARG A 100 -1.48 8.88 -0.83
C ARG A 100 -2.15 7.88 0.11
N LEU A 101 -1.59 6.67 0.23
CA LEU A 101 -2.11 5.65 1.11
C LEU A 101 -2.00 6.08 2.58
N ILE A 102 -0.91 6.74 2.96
CA ILE A 102 -0.70 7.31 4.30
C ILE A 102 -1.73 8.41 4.58
N HIS A 103 -1.92 9.37 3.66
CA HIS A 103 -2.96 10.40 3.84
C HIS A 103 -4.36 9.79 3.96
N LEU A 104 -4.67 8.74 3.19
CA LEU A 104 -5.96 8.06 3.30
C LEU A 104 -6.11 7.34 4.67
N MET A 105 -5.03 6.81 5.23
CA MET A 105 -5.05 6.26 6.60
C MET A 105 -5.34 7.36 7.63
N GLU A 106 -4.77 8.55 7.45
CA GLU A 106 -5.02 9.72 8.29
C GLU A 106 -6.47 10.21 8.16
N ASP A 107 -6.98 10.35 6.95
CA ASP A 107 -8.38 10.75 6.68
C ASP A 107 -9.36 9.79 7.36
N VAL A 108 -9.14 8.47 7.24
CA VAL A 108 -9.97 7.46 7.90
C VAL A 108 -9.82 7.53 9.43
N TYR A 109 -8.61 7.78 9.94
CA TYR A 109 -8.35 7.89 11.37
C TYR A 109 -9.03 9.12 11.99
N ASP A 110 -8.96 10.27 11.32
CA ASP A 110 -9.52 11.54 11.79
C ASP A 110 -11.04 11.63 11.59
N GLY A 111 -11.58 10.88 10.64
CA GLY A 111 -13.02 10.73 10.43
C GLY A 111 -13.77 10.04 11.57
N ASP A 112 -15.06 9.75 11.32
CA ASP A 112 -15.96 9.08 12.28
C ASP A 112 -15.75 7.55 12.30
N ALA A 113 -14.49 7.13 12.38
CA ALA A 113 -14.09 5.73 12.48
C ALA A 113 -14.26 5.19 13.90
N SER A 114 -14.58 3.90 14.02
CA SER A 114 -14.68 3.26 15.34
C SER A 114 -13.33 3.27 16.08
N PRO A 115 -13.31 3.29 17.43
CA PRO A 115 -12.06 3.26 18.19
C PRO A 115 -11.13 2.10 17.82
N LYS A 116 -11.68 0.90 17.56
CA LYS A 116 -10.89 -0.27 17.15
C LYS A 116 -10.18 -0.08 15.80
N LEU A 117 -10.81 0.63 14.87
CA LEU A 117 -10.20 0.97 13.59
C LEU A 117 -9.08 1.97 13.77
N LYS A 118 -9.32 3.00 14.59
CA LYS A 118 -8.30 4.00 14.93
C LYS A 118 -7.08 3.34 15.57
N ASP A 119 -7.29 2.40 16.50
CA ASP A 119 -6.21 1.64 17.14
C ASP A 119 -5.41 0.81 16.13
N ALA A 120 -6.08 0.09 15.22
CA ALA A 120 -5.42 -0.68 14.17
C ALA A 120 -4.58 0.23 13.23
N LEU A 121 -5.16 1.32 12.74
CA LEU A 121 -4.45 2.27 11.87
C LEU A 121 -3.22 2.85 12.57
N LYS A 122 -3.37 3.27 13.83
CA LYS A 122 -2.29 3.82 14.64
C LYS A 122 -1.17 2.82 14.89
N ALA A 123 -1.50 1.55 15.15
CA ALA A 123 -0.52 0.49 15.39
C ALA A 123 0.39 0.24 14.17
N HIS A 124 -0.16 0.41 12.96
CA HIS A 124 0.54 0.10 11.71
C HIS A 124 1.12 1.31 10.98
N TYR A 125 0.68 2.53 11.29
CA TYR A 125 1.07 3.76 10.59
C TYR A 125 2.58 3.92 10.38
N GLN A 126 3.38 3.68 11.41
CA GLN A 126 4.85 3.81 11.33
C GLN A 126 5.49 2.82 10.34
N GLN A 127 4.85 1.69 10.06
CA GLN A 127 5.34 0.73 9.08
C GLN A 127 5.19 1.28 7.66
N PHE A 128 4.09 1.97 7.36
CA PHE A 128 3.85 2.60 6.06
C PHE A 128 4.77 3.80 5.82
N VAL A 129 4.94 4.67 6.82
CA VAL A 129 5.91 5.78 6.76
C VAL A 129 7.33 5.26 6.48
N ALA A 130 7.70 4.12 7.07
CA ALA A 130 9.02 3.56 6.83
C ALA A 130 9.19 2.95 5.42
N VAL A 131 8.11 2.48 4.80
CA VAL A 131 8.12 2.04 3.39
C VAL A 131 8.23 3.24 2.46
N GLU A 132 7.42 4.28 2.69
CA GLU A 132 7.48 5.55 1.95
C GLU A 132 8.89 6.14 1.97
N ARG A 133 9.52 6.27 3.15
CA ARG A 133 10.89 6.78 3.27
C ARG A 133 11.92 5.93 2.53
N ALA A 134 11.74 4.62 2.50
CA ALA A 134 12.65 3.72 1.81
C ALA A 134 12.54 3.91 0.29
N LEU A 135 11.33 4.01 -0.25
CA LEU A 135 11.11 4.33 -1.66
C LEU A 135 11.66 5.73 -2.02
N GLY A 136 11.44 6.73 -1.17
CA GLY A 136 12.02 8.07 -1.35
C GLY A 136 13.55 8.10 -1.26
N ALA A 137 14.18 7.14 -0.58
CA ALA A 137 15.62 6.96 -0.61
C ALA A 137 16.09 6.34 -1.93
N MET A 138 15.35 5.38 -2.48
CA MET A 138 15.66 4.75 -3.78
C MET A 138 15.66 5.77 -4.93
N ILE A 139 14.69 6.70 -4.94
CA ILE A 139 14.64 7.79 -5.94
C ILE A 139 15.94 8.61 -5.93
N ARG A 140 16.40 9.03 -4.75
CA ARG A 140 17.61 9.85 -4.60
C ARG A 140 18.88 9.14 -5.03
N VAL A 141 18.95 7.82 -4.89
CA VAL A 141 20.08 7.01 -5.36
C VAL A 141 20.06 6.93 -6.89
N HIS A 142 18.89 6.76 -7.50
CA HIS A 142 18.73 6.74 -8.95
C HIS A 142 19.13 8.08 -9.60
N GLU A 143 18.69 9.21 -9.04
CA GLU A 143 19.04 10.54 -9.55
C GLU A 143 20.55 10.86 -9.48
N ALA A 144 21.30 10.14 -8.64
CA ALA A 144 22.73 10.34 -8.44
C ALA A 144 23.62 9.40 -9.28
N ALA A 145 23.03 8.40 -9.95
CA ALA A 145 23.72 7.37 -10.74
C ALA A 145 23.81 7.76 -12.22
#